data_AF-A0A3N6LHZ5-F1
#
_entry.id   AF-A0A3N6LHZ5-F1
#
_cell.length_a   1.000
_cell.length_b   1.000
_cell.length_c   1.000
_cell.angle_alpha   90.00
_cell.angle_beta   90.00
_cell.angle_gamma   90.00
#
_symmetry.space_group_name_H-M   'P 1'
#
loop_
_entity.id
_entity.type
_entity.pdbx_description
1 polymer ?
#
loop_
_entity_poly.entity_id
_entity_poly.type
_entity_poly.pdbx_seq_one_letter_code
_entity_poly.pdbx_strand_id
1 'polypeptide(L)' 'MSARTSFWSVINTYRPILSTFFAILLVLFVLNTFAFVSIDRTAETFVIVLLNFGILGGLLVATGLTLWRCRQHRL' A
#
# COMPACT_ATOMS: atom_id res chain seq x y z
N MET A 1 6.52 -26.31 -14.84
CA MET A 1 6.46 -24.87 -14.49
C MET A 1 6.75 -24.71 -13.00
N SER A 2 7.62 -23.77 -12.60
CA SER A 2 7.94 -23.54 -11.19
C SER A 2 6.73 -22.93 -10.45
N ALA A 3 6.48 -23.32 -9.19
CA ALA A 3 5.40 -22.75 -8.38
C ALA A 3 5.48 -21.21 -8.30
N ARG A 4 6.71 -20.66 -8.34
CA ARG A 4 6.96 -19.21 -8.37
C ARG A 4 6.38 -18.54 -9.63
N THR A 5 6.52 -19.14 -10.82
CA THR A 5 5.98 -18.54 -12.05
C THR A 5 4.46 -18.63 -12.12
N SER A 6 3.86 -19.70 -11.56
CA SER A 6 2.40 -19.83 -11.47
C SER A 6 1.80 -18.76 -10.54
N PHE A 7 2.43 -18.54 -9.37
CA PHE A 7 2.03 -17.50 -8.42
C PHE A 7 2.04 -16.09 -9.03
N TRP A 8 3.15 -15.70 -9.69
CA TRP A 8 3.25 -14.38 -10.32
C TRP A 8 2.32 -14.21 -11.53
N SER A 9 1.98 -15.30 -12.24
CA SER A 9 0.98 -15.28 -13.31
C SER A 9 -0.40 -14.90 -12.76
N VAL A 10 -0.84 -15.54 -11.67
CA VAL A 10 -2.13 -15.24 -11.02
C VAL A 10 -2.15 -13.79 -10.53
N ILE A 11 -1.10 -13.33 -9.83
CA ILE A 11 -1.04 -11.94 -9.34
C ILE A 11 -1.06 -10.94 -10.50
N ASN A 12 -0.37 -11.23 -11.61
CA ASN A 12 -0.39 -10.38 -12.79
C ASN A 12 -1.78 -10.26 -13.42
N THR A 13 -2.62 -11.28 -13.35
CA THR A 13 -4.03 -11.20 -13.77
C THR A 13 -4.81 -10.16 -12.96
N TYR A 14 -4.54 -10.06 -11.65
CA TYR A 14 -5.17 -9.09 -10.76
C TYR A 14 -4.45 -7.72 -10.70
N ARG A 15 -3.42 -7.50 -11.53
CA ARG A 15 -2.69 -6.23 -11.61
C ARG A 15 -3.57 -4.98 -11.71
N PRO A 16 -4.62 -4.90 -12.55
CA PRO A 16 -5.45 -3.70 -12.60
C PRO A 16 -6.15 -3.43 -11.26
N ILE A 17 -6.63 -4.47 -10.58
CA ILE A 17 -7.25 -4.35 -9.25
C ILE A 17 -6.22 -3.91 -8.21
N LEU A 18 -5.03 -4.50 -8.22
CA LEU A 18 -3.92 -4.09 -7.34
C LEU A 18 -3.49 -2.64 -7.57
N SER A 19 -3.53 -2.17 -8.83
CA SER A 19 -3.23 -0.78 -9.18
C SER A 19 -4.30 0.17 -8.65
N THR A 20 -5.58 -0.18 -8.78
CA THR A 20 -6.68 0.63 -8.21
C THR A 20 -6.60 0.65 -6.69
N PHE A 21 -6.33 -0.49 -6.06
CA PHE A 21 -6.14 -0.58 -4.62
C PHE A 21 -4.96 0.27 -4.14
N PHE A 22 -3.83 0.24 -4.86
CA PHE A 22 -2.69 1.11 -4.59
C PHE A 22 -3.05 2.59 -4.71
N ALA A 23 -3.82 2.98 -5.74
CA ALA A 23 -4.27 4.37 -5.91
C ALA A 23 -5.18 4.82 -4.77
N ILE A 24 -6.12 3.98 -4.33
CA ILE A 24 -7.00 4.25 -3.18
C ILE A 24 -6.17 4.39 -1.90
N LEU A 25 -5.25 3.45 -1.64
CA LEU A 25 -4.35 3.52 -0.49
C LEU A 25 -3.51 4.79 -0.51
N LEU A 26 -3.04 5.23 -1.67
CA LEU A 26 -2.27 6.45 -1.81
C LEU A 26 -3.09 7.70 -1.49
N VAL A 27 -4.33 7.77 -1.97
CA VAL A 27 -5.24 8.87 -1.60
C VAL A 27 -5.51 8.87 -0.10
N LEU A 28 -5.83 7.70 0.49
CA LEU A 28 -6.05 7.58 1.93
C LEU A 28 -4.81 7.95 2.74
N PHE A 29 -3.62 7.55 2.29
CA PHE A 29 -2.37 7.90 2.94
C PHE A 29 -2.09 9.40 2.89
N VAL A 30 -2.33 10.05 1.74
CA VAL A 30 -2.20 11.51 1.61
C VAL A 30 -3.16 12.23 2.55
N LEU A 31 -4.44 11.84 2.57
CA LEU A 31 -5.44 12.41 3.48
C LEU A 31 -5.06 12.18 4.95
N ASN A 32 -4.56 10.99 5.30
CA ASN A 32 -4.08 10.67 6.65
C ASN A 32 -2.86 11.53 7.01
N THR A 33 -1.94 11.78 6.07
CA THR A 33 -0.79 12.66 6.27
C THR A 33 -1.24 14.08 6.62
N PHE A 34 -2.21 14.64 5.88
CA PHE A 34 -2.76 15.96 6.19
C PHE A 34 -3.44 16.01 7.56
N ALA A 35 -4.20 14.96 7.90
CA ALA A 35 -4.82 14.84 9.22
C ALA A 35 -3.76 14.76 10.33
N PHE A 36 -2.68 14.01 10.13
CA PHE A 36 -1.59 13.86 11.09
C PHE A 36 -0.83 15.18 11.31
N VAL A 37 -0.55 15.93 10.25
CA VAL A 37 0.11 17.24 10.33
C VAL A 37 -0.76 18.26 11.08
N SER A 38 -2.09 18.12 11.00
CA SER A 38 -3.06 19.04 11.61
C SER A 38 -3.44 18.66 13.05
N ILE A 39 -3.02 17.48 13.55
CA ILE A 39 -3.35 17.00 14.90
C ILE A 39 -2.41 17.59 15.95
N ASP A 40 -2.98 18.04 17.06
CA ASP A 40 -2.24 18.41 18.26
C ASP A 40 -1.52 17.18 18.85
N ARG A 41 -0.20 17.29 19.02
CA ARG A 41 0.67 16.21 19.49
C ARG A 41 0.42 15.81 20.96
N THR A 42 -0.35 16.60 21.69
CA THR A 42 -0.71 16.39 23.09
C THR A 42 -2.01 15.59 23.25
N ALA A 43 -2.74 15.34 22.16
CA ALA A 43 -3.97 14.56 22.18
C ALA A 43 -3.66 13.06 22.33
N GLU A 44 -4.40 12.34 23.18
CA GLU A 44 -4.29 10.88 23.34
C GLU A 44 -4.50 10.12 22.02
N THR A 45 -5.21 10.72 21.07
CA THR A 45 -5.44 10.19 19.72
C THR A 45 -4.18 10.15 18.86
N PHE A 46 -3.11 10.87 19.22
CA PHE A 46 -1.87 10.95 18.44
C PHE A 46 -1.24 9.57 18.19
N VAL A 47 -1.21 8.70 19.20
CA VAL A 47 -0.65 7.34 19.09
C VAL A 47 -1.47 6.49 18.10
N ILE A 48 -2.80 6.63 18.13
CA ILE A 48 -3.71 5.90 17.23
C ILE A 48 -3.50 6.35 15.78
N VAL A 49 -3.29 7.65 15.55
CA VAL A 49 -3.02 8.18 14.21
C VAL A 49 -1.64 7.74 13.72
N LEU A 50 -0.61 7.77 14.58
CA LEU A 50 0.73 7.29 14.24
C LEU A 50 0.73 5.81 13.84
N LEU A 51 -0.01 4.97 14.57
CA LEU A 51 -0.14 3.55 14.27
C LEU A 51 -0.89 3.31 12.95
N ASN A 52 -1.97 4.06 12.70
CA ASN A 52 -2.66 4.04 11.41
C ASN A 52 -1.75 4.47 10.26
N PHE A 53 -0.93 5.50 10.46
CA PHE A 53 0.03 5.97 9.46
C PHE A 53 1.04 4.88 9.11
N GLY A 54 1.56 4.18 10.13
CA GLY A 54 2.46 3.03 9.95
C GLY A 54 1.81 1.88 9.17
N ILE A 55 0.56 1.52 9.50
CA ILE A 55 -0.17 0.45 8.80
C ILE A 55 -0.45 0.83 7.35
N LEU A 56 -0.99 2.04 7.11
CA LEU A 56 -1.28 2.53 5.76
C LEU A 56 -0.02 2.64 4.90
N GLY A 57 1.06 3.21 5.46
CA GLY A 57 2.36 3.29 4.79
C GLY A 57 2.92 1.91 4.47
N GLY A 58 2.85 0.97 5.42
CA GLY A 58 3.28 -0.40 5.21
C GLY A 58 2.51 -1.13 4.11
N LEU A 59 1.18 -1.01 4.10
CA LEU A 59 0.32 -1.56 3.05
C LEU A 59 0.62 -0.96 1.67
N LEU A 60 0.86 0.35 1.62
CA LEU A 60 1.20 1.06 0.39
C LEU A 60 2.54 0.57 -0.16
N VAL A 61 3.57 0.46 0.68
CA VAL A 61 4.88 -0.08 0.29
C VAL A 61 4.76 -1.54 -0.16
N ALA A 62 4.06 -2.38 0.59
CA ALA A 62 3.86 -3.79 0.23
C ALA A 62 3.17 -3.94 -1.13
N THR A 63 2.07 -3.21 -1.35
CA THR A 63 1.33 -3.25 -2.61
C THR A 63 2.16 -2.71 -3.76
N GLY A 64 2.91 -1.62 -3.55
CA GLY A 64 3.82 -1.04 -4.54
C GLY A 64 4.95 -1.98 -4.93
N LEU A 65 5.58 -2.66 -3.96
CA LEU A 65 6.60 -3.68 -4.23
C LEU A 65 6.04 -4.88 -5.00
N THR A 66 4.80 -5.28 -4.70
CA THR A 66 4.13 -6.38 -5.39
C THR A 66 3.88 -6.02 -6.85
N LEU A 67 3.38 -4.80 -7.12
CA LEU A 67 3.20 -4.26 -8.47
C LEU A 67 4.53 -4.11 -9.22
N TRP A 68 5.59 -3.68 -8.54
CA TRP A 68 6.92 -3.53 -9.13
C TRP A 68 7.51 -4.88 -9.55
N ARG A 69 7.45 -5.90 -8.67
CA ARG A 69 7.88 -7.27 -9.02
C ARG A 69 7.03 -7.90 -10.12
N CYS A 70 5.72 -7.66 -10.13
CA CYS A 70 4.83 -8.06 -11.22
C CYS A 70 5.29 -7.53 -12.58
N ARG A 71 5.79 -6.29 -12.62
CA ARG A 71 6.34 -5.68 -13.83
C ARG A 71 7.66 -6.34 -14.28
N GLN A 72 8.51 -6.77 -13.35
CA GLN A 72 9.76 -7.47 -13.65
C GLN A 72 9.54 -8.87 -14.22
N HIS A 73 8.53 -9.59 -13.75
CA HIS A 73 8.18 -10.94 -14.25
C HIS A 73 7.36 -10.95 -15.55
N ARG A 74 7.12 -9.77 -16.15
CA ARG A 74 6.44 -9.63 -17.45
C ARG A 74 7.42 -9.54 -18.62
N LEU A 75 8.73 -9.47 -18.34
CA LEU A 75 9.85 -9.59 -19.27
C LEU A 75 10.37 -11.03 -19.25
#